data_AF-C7MEY4-F1
#
_entry.id   AF-C7MEY4-F1
#
_cell.length_a   1.000
_cell.length_b   1.000
_cell.length_c   1.000
_cell.angle_alpha   90.00
_cell.angle_beta   90.00
_cell.angle_gamma   90.00
#
_symmetry.space_group_name_H-M   'P 1'
#
loop_
_entity.id
_entity.type
_entity.pdbx_description
1 polymer ?
#
loop_
_entity_poly.entity_id
_entity_poly.type
_entity_poly.pdbx_seq_one_letter_code
_entity_poly.pdbx_strand_id
1 'polypeptide(L)' 'MDALPFFIMLAVALIDIVFAAWFIRRGVTEGAGSARGRSTLMVGGTMIIGAIMIIALAFFLFGPFG' A
#
# COMPACT_ATOMS: atom_id res chain seq x y z
N MET A 1 -14.79 -21.55 5.77
CA MET A 1 -13.67 -20.79 6.36
C MET A 1 -14.18 -19.42 6.75
N ASP A 2 -13.77 -18.86 7.88
CA ASP A 2 -14.12 -17.48 8.22
C ASP A 2 -13.35 -16.54 7.28
N ALA A 3 -14.07 -15.74 6.50
CA ALA A 3 -13.49 -14.80 5.54
C ALA A 3 -13.06 -13.48 6.21
N LEU A 4 -13.33 -13.29 7.50
CA LEU A 4 -12.96 -12.10 8.24
C LEU A 4 -11.46 -11.76 8.14
N PRO A 5 -10.50 -12.70 8.29
CA PRO A 5 -9.07 -12.38 8.15
C PRO A 5 -8.69 -11.89 6.75
N PHE A 6 -9.33 -12.44 5.71
CA PHE A 6 -9.15 -12.00 4.34
C PHE A 6 -9.58 -10.55 4.16
N PHE A 7 -10.79 -10.20 4.61
CA PHE A 7 -11.30 -8.84 4.51
C PHE A 7 -10.50 -7.84 5.34
N ILE A 8 -10.00 -8.23 6.52
CA ILE A 8 -9.13 -7.39 7.34
C ILE A 8 -7.82 -7.09 6.58
N MET A 9 -7.18 -8.11 5.99
CA MET A 9 -5.95 -7.88 5.22
C MET A 9 -6.19 -6.98 4.00
N LEU A 10 -7.31 -7.16 3.29
CA LEU A 10 -7.66 -6.28 2.17
C LEU A 10 -7.92 -4.84 2.64
N ALA A 11 -8.57 -4.65 3.77
CA ALA A 11 -8.79 -3.32 4.34
C ALA A 11 -7.48 -2.63 4.72
N VAL A 12 -6.52 -3.38 5.31
CA VAL A 12 -5.19 -2.85 5.62
C VAL A 12 -4.45 -2.43 4.33
N ALA A 13 -4.45 -3.29 3.30
CA ALA A 13 -3.83 -2.95 2.03
C ALA A 13 -4.47 -1.72 1.36
N LEU A 14 -5.80 -1.56 1.49
CA LEU A 14 -6.50 -0.38 0.98
C LEU A 14 -6.06 0.91 1.71
N ILE A 15 -5.92 0.85 3.03
CA ILE A 15 -5.42 1.98 3.83
C ILE A 15 -4.01 2.37 3.39
N ASP A 16 -3.13 1.39 3.20
CA ASP A 16 -1.76 1.63 2.72
C ASP A 16 -1.74 2.31 1.34
N ILE A 17 -2.63 1.91 0.42
CA ILE A 17 -2.76 2.55 -0.91
C ILE A 17 -3.22 4.01 -0.78
N VAL A 18 -4.17 4.31 0.11
CA VAL A 18 -4.64 5.68 0.34
C VAL A 18 -3.50 6.55 0.88
N PHE A 19 -2.75 6.07 1.86
CA PHE A 19 -1.59 6.80 2.37
C PHE A 19 -0.49 6.93 1.32
N ALA A 20 -0.18 5.87 0.58
CA ALA A 20 0.78 5.90 -0.50
C ALA A 20 0.45 6.97 -1.54
N ALA A 21 -0.82 7.05 -1.97
CA ALA A 21 -1.28 8.06 -2.91
C ALA A 21 -1.12 9.49 -2.34
N TRP A 22 -1.40 9.69 -1.06
CA TRP A 22 -1.17 10.97 -0.39
C TRP A 22 0.32 11.36 -0.34
N PHE A 23 1.20 10.42 0.02
CA PHE A 23 2.65 10.64 0.02
C PHE A 23 3.19 10.92 -1.38
N ILE A 24 2.77 10.16 -2.39
CA ILE A 24 3.18 10.40 -3.78
C ILE A 24 2.72 11.79 -4.23
N ARG A 25 1.45 12.15 -4.00
CA ARG A 25 0.93 13.47 -4.33
C ARG A 25 1.75 14.57 -3.66
N ARG A 26 2.04 14.43 -2.37
CA ARG A 26 2.86 15.38 -1.62
C ARG A 26 4.29 15.48 -2.17
N GLY A 27 4.91 14.35 -2.46
CA GLY A 27 6.26 14.29 -3.03
C GLY A 27 6.37 14.91 -4.42
N VAL A 28 5.33 14.77 -5.25
CA VAL A 28 5.22 15.48 -6.54
C VAL A 28 5.09 16.99 -6.31
N THR A 29 4.22 17.43 -5.40
CA THR A 29 4.02 18.87 -5.11
C THR A 29 5.26 19.54 -4.48
N GLU A 30 6.04 18.81 -3.70
CA GLU A 30 7.30 19.30 -3.10
C GLU A 30 8.48 19.27 -4.10
N GLY A 31 8.24 18.82 -5.34
CA GLY A 31 9.22 18.74 -6.42
C GLY A 31 10.09 17.49 -6.35
N ALA A 32 10.00 16.63 -7.37
CA ALA A 32 10.75 15.37 -7.43
C ALA A 32 12.29 15.53 -7.41
N GLY A 33 12.79 16.71 -7.77
CA GLY A 33 14.22 17.06 -7.68
C GLY A 33 14.68 17.54 -6.30
N SER A 34 13.76 17.81 -5.36
CA SER A 34 14.10 18.21 -4.00
C SER A 34 14.35 16.98 -3.12
N ALA A 35 15.29 17.07 -2.16
CA ALA A 35 15.57 15.97 -1.24
C ALA A 35 14.32 15.52 -0.46
N ARG A 36 13.43 16.47 -0.15
CA ARG A 36 12.16 16.25 0.54
C ARG A 36 11.15 15.53 -0.36
N GLY A 37 10.95 16.03 -1.58
CA GLY A 37 10.04 15.41 -2.55
C GLY A 37 10.46 13.98 -2.90
N ARG A 38 11.76 13.74 -3.13
CA ARG A 38 12.29 12.40 -3.40
C ARG A 38 12.09 11.43 -2.24
N SER A 39 12.34 11.88 -1.01
CA SER A 39 12.09 11.05 0.19
C SER A 39 10.62 10.69 0.32
N THR A 40 9.72 11.67 0.16
CA THR A 40 8.27 11.46 0.24
C THR A 40 7.77 10.52 -0.86
N LEU A 41 8.33 10.60 -2.08
CA LEU A 41 8.03 9.67 -3.18
C LEU A 41 8.50 8.25 -2.89
N MET A 42 9.70 8.09 -2.30
CA MET A 42 10.21 6.78 -1.90
C MET A 42 9.31 6.13 -0.84
N VAL A 43 8.86 6.89 0.16
CA VAL A 43 7.93 6.39 1.19
C VAL A 43 6.63 5.92 0.54
N GLY A 44 6.01 6.75 -0.31
CA GLY A 44 4.79 6.34 -1.01
C GLY A 44 4.99 5.11 -1.92
N GLY A 45 6.12 5.02 -2.63
CA GLY A 45 6.45 3.85 -3.45
C GLY A 45 6.63 2.57 -2.65
N THR A 46 7.33 2.63 -1.51
CA THR A 46 7.49 1.47 -0.61
C THR A 46 6.17 1.01 0.00
N MET A 47 5.27 1.93 0.33
CA MET A 47 3.92 1.61 0.80
C MET A 47 3.09 0.87 -0.28
N ILE A 48 3.21 1.24 -1.57
CA ILE A 48 2.56 0.48 -2.66
C ILE A 48 3.06 -0.96 -2.70
N ILE A 49 4.38 -1.15 -2.62
CA ILE A 49 4.98 -2.49 -2.63
C ILE A 49 4.46 -3.30 -1.44
N GLY A 50 4.41 -2.70 -0.24
CA GLY A 50 3.84 -3.32 0.95
C GLY A 50 2.38 -3.74 0.75
N ALA A 51 1.53 -2.85 0.23
CA ALA A 51 0.12 -3.14 -0.04
C ALA A 51 -0.04 -4.31 -1.03
N ILE A 52 0.76 -4.36 -2.09
CA ILE A 52 0.74 -5.48 -3.06
C ILE A 52 1.12 -6.80 -2.37
N MET A 53 2.13 -6.79 -1.49
CA MET A 53 2.51 -7.99 -0.73
C MET A 53 1.39 -8.44 0.22
N ILE A 54 0.73 -7.51 0.91
CA ILE A 54 -0.41 -7.82 1.79
C ILE A 54 -1.56 -8.44 0.99
N ILE A 55 -1.89 -7.89 -0.18
CA ILE A 55 -2.91 -8.46 -1.07
C ILE A 55 -2.54 -9.88 -1.48
N ALA A 56 -1.30 -10.09 -1.93
CA ALA A 56 -0.82 -11.41 -2.33
C ALA A 56 -0.89 -12.42 -1.18
N LEU A 57 -0.48 -12.03 0.03
CA LEU A 57 -0.58 -12.85 1.23
C LEU A 57 -2.03 -13.14 1.61
N ALA A 58 -2.94 -12.17 1.50
CA ALA A 58 -4.36 -12.37 1.77
C ALA A 58 -4.95 -13.45 0.86
N PHE A 59 -4.66 -13.38 -0.45
CA PHE A 59 -5.10 -14.40 -1.41
C PHE A 59 -4.41 -15.75 -1.21
N PHE A 60 -3.13 -15.75 -0.83
CA PHE A 60 -2.40 -17.00 -0.59
C PHE A 60 -2.87 -17.74 0.68
N LEU A 61 -3.11 -17.01 1.76
CA LEU A 61 -3.44 -17.59 3.07
C LEU A 61 -4.94 -17.81 3.28
N PHE A 62 -5.78 -16.95 2.69
CA PHE A 62 -7.22 -16.92 2.94
C PHE A 62 -8.05 -16.79 1.65
N GLY A 63 -7.43 -17.06 0.50
CA GLY A 63 -8.09 -16.90 -0.79
C GLY A 63 -9.32 -17.81 -0.94
N PRO A 64 -10.32 -17.39 -1.74
CA PRO A 64 -11.57 -18.13 -1.94
C PRO A 64 -11.40 -19.44 -2.73
N PHE A 65 -10.17 -19.80 -3.12
CA PHE A 65 -9.85 -20.98 -3.92
C PHE A 65 -9.41 -22.20 -3.07
N GLY A 66 -9.59 -22.14 -1.75
CA GLY A 66 -9.29 -23.23 -0.79
C GLY A 66 -10.53 -23.76 -0.09
#